data_AF-A0AAU0R5R2-F1
#
_entry.id   AF-A0AAU0R5R2-F1
#
_cell.length_a   1.000
_cell.length_b   1.000
_cell.length_c   1.000
_cell.angle_alpha   90.00
_cell.angle_beta   90.00
_cell.angle_gamma   90.00
#
_symmetry.space_group_name_H-M   'P 1'
#
loop_
_entity.id
_entity.type
_entity.pdbx_description
1 polymer ?
#
loop_
_entity_poly.entity_id
_entity_poly.type
_entity_poly.pdbx_seq_one_letter_code
_entity_poly.pdbx_strand_id
1 'polypeptide(L)'
;MNFPFFPLHDLRVSVEEYLCESDELKDAAYDNLQETLTFMQDAIADFMLSAKDDAVLRRYMRTWQEQVRQIFDQVPLSWLGDLDPQEPSAYDDPAARNKNVCYECFRLLKEMQLQYPSHFDKTSAPPLIYIEIEKSMYHHKVLLIAQWMEEKGKHLQKLWRIMYAAICKLWNQANSRFSYHEHDYIWNLVTQLMALINTQGENLHKDQVYGLLFYLNFNEITFMHHLTSSITAEMESTVLTGEKIKILKNMNSTTKDILVRNDVIFDPGNPPITKMLRRWLQGQLEELQS
;
A
#
# COMPACT_ATOMS: atom_id res chain seq x y z
N MET A 1 -18.40 -22.33 -26.68
CA MET A 1 -17.54 -21.13 -26.77
C MET A 1 -17.87 -20.31 -25.54
N ASN A 2 -17.15 -20.52 -24.44
CA ASN A 2 -17.45 -19.82 -23.18
C ASN A 2 -17.03 -18.36 -23.35
N PHE A 3 -17.97 -17.44 -23.09
CA PHE A 3 -17.69 -16.02 -23.12
C PHE A 3 -16.63 -15.73 -22.03
N PRO A 4 -15.57 -14.95 -22.30
CA PRO A 4 -14.42 -14.80 -21.38
C PRO A 4 -14.77 -14.14 -20.03
N PHE A 5 -16.02 -13.69 -19.86
CA PHE A 5 -16.55 -13.07 -18.64
C PHE A 5 -17.71 -13.85 -18.01
N PHE A 6 -18.05 -15.03 -18.53
CA PHE A 6 -19.06 -15.90 -17.92
C PHE A 6 -18.73 -16.26 -16.45
N PRO A 7 -17.46 -16.59 -16.09
CA PRO A 7 -17.12 -16.85 -14.69
C PRO A 7 -17.37 -15.66 -13.74
N LEU A 8 -17.25 -14.42 -14.22
CA LEU A 8 -17.54 -13.22 -13.40
C LEU A 8 -19.03 -13.04 -13.16
N HIS A 9 -19.85 -13.41 -14.14
CA HIS A 9 -21.30 -13.40 -13.98
C HIS A 9 -21.71 -14.43 -12.93
N ASP A 10 -21.18 -15.65 -13.03
CA ASP A 10 -21.45 -16.71 -12.07
C ASP A 10 -21.01 -16.32 -10.66
N LEU A 11 -19.81 -15.71 -10.51
CA LEU A 11 -19.35 -15.24 -9.21
C LEU A 11 -20.29 -14.21 -8.62
N ARG A 12 -20.76 -13.26 -9.43
CA ARG A 12 -21.71 -12.26 -8.96
C ARG A 12 -22.98 -12.93 -8.44
N VAL A 13 -23.55 -13.84 -9.22
CA VAL A 13 -24.77 -14.56 -8.83
C VAL A 13 -24.54 -15.37 -7.56
N SER A 14 -23.47 -16.17 -7.48
CA SER A 14 -23.17 -16.97 -6.28
C SER A 14 -22.93 -16.12 -5.03
N VAL A 15 -22.28 -14.95 -5.16
CA VAL A 15 -22.11 -14.02 -4.03
C VAL A 15 -23.44 -13.40 -3.63
N GLU A 16 -24.25 -12.93 -4.58
CA GLU A 16 -25.58 -12.36 -4.31
C GLU A 16 -26.51 -13.38 -3.65
N GLU A 17 -26.51 -14.64 -4.12
CA GLU A 17 -27.22 -15.76 -3.49
C GLU A 17 -26.74 -15.96 -2.06
N TYR A 18 -25.42 -16.12 -1.85
CA TYR A 18 -24.86 -16.34 -0.51
C TYR A 18 -25.17 -15.19 0.47
N LEU A 19 -25.22 -13.95 0.00
CA LEU A 19 -25.56 -12.78 0.81
C LEU A 19 -27.06 -12.72 1.18
N CYS A 20 -27.94 -13.21 0.31
CA CYS A 20 -29.38 -13.17 0.51
C CYS A 20 -29.94 -14.39 1.24
N GLU A 21 -29.18 -15.50 1.31
CA GLU A 21 -29.74 -16.77 1.75
C GLU A 21 -29.95 -16.91 3.26
N SER A 22 -31.00 -17.66 3.59
CA SER A 22 -31.30 -18.07 4.96
C SER A 22 -30.30 -19.11 5.48
N ASP A 23 -30.12 -19.19 6.81
CA ASP A 23 -29.12 -20.07 7.45
C ASP A 23 -29.25 -21.56 7.05
N GLU A 24 -30.45 -22.02 6.66
CA GLU A 24 -30.69 -23.41 6.24
C GLU A 24 -30.16 -23.74 4.83
N LEU A 25 -30.07 -22.76 3.92
CA LEU A 25 -29.59 -22.94 2.53
C LEU A 25 -28.18 -22.39 2.32
N LYS A 26 -27.64 -21.73 3.34
CA LYS A 26 -26.35 -21.06 3.30
C LYS A 26 -25.19 -22.01 3.01
N ASP A 27 -25.33 -23.28 3.40
CA ASP A 27 -24.32 -24.31 3.17
C ASP A 27 -24.15 -24.62 1.69
N ALA A 28 -25.27 -24.85 0.98
CA ALA A 28 -25.26 -25.11 -0.46
C ALA A 28 -24.83 -23.86 -1.25
N ALA A 29 -25.24 -22.67 -0.81
CA ALA A 29 -24.81 -21.42 -1.44
C ALA A 29 -23.30 -21.16 -1.28
N TYR A 30 -22.72 -21.53 -0.13
CA TYR A 30 -21.27 -21.46 0.09
C TYR A 30 -20.50 -22.43 -0.80
N ASP A 31 -20.96 -23.67 -0.93
CA ASP A 31 -20.31 -24.68 -1.76
C ASP A 31 -20.34 -24.25 -3.24
N ASN A 32 -21.48 -23.71 -3.71
CA ASN A 32 -21.60 -23.12 -5.05
C ASN A 32 -20.62 -21.95 -5.25
N LEU A 33 -20.46 -21.07 -4.26
CA LEU A 33 -19.51 -19.96 -4.32
C LEU A 33 -18.06 -20.46 -4.43
N GLN A 34 -17.69 -21.50 -3.70
CA GLN A 34 -16.35 -22.12 -3.75
C GLN A 34 -16.05 -22.74 -5.12
N GLU A 35 -17.02 -23.46 -5.69
CA GLU A 35 -16.90 -24.01 -7.04
C GLU A 35 -16.71 -22.90 -8.08
N THR A 36 -17.47 -21.82 -7.98
CA THR A 36 -17.37 -20.67 -8.88
C THR A 36 -16.03 -19.94 -8.77
N LEU A 37 -15.48 -19.80 -7.55
CA LEU A 37 -14.15 -19.23 -7.33
C LEU A 37 -13.05 -20.08 -7.97
N THR A 38 -13.15 -21.40 -7.85
CA THR A 38 -12.21 -22.35 -8.49
C THR A 38 -12.29 -22.23 -10.01
N PHE A 39 -13.51 -22.24 -10.56
CA PHE A 39 -13.73 -22.09 -12.00
C PHE A 39 -13.20 -20.74 -12.53
N MET A 40 -13.30 -19.68 -11.73
CA MET A 40 -12.72 -18.39 -12.05
C MET A 40 -11.19 -18.43 -12.15
N GLN A 41 -10.51 -19.07 -11.20
CA GLN A 41 -9.05 -19.21 -11.23
C GLN A 41 -8.59 -19.94 -12.50
N ASP A 42 -9.26 -21.03 -12.85
CA ASP A 42 -8.98 -21.79 -14.08
C ASP A 42 -9.20 -20.95 -15.33
N ALA A 43 -10.31 -20.19 -15.40
CA ALA A 43 -10.60 -19.34 -16.54
C ALA A 43 -9.58 -18.19 -16.70
N ILE A 44 -9.10 -17.60 -15.60
CA ILE A 44 -8.02 -16.62 -15.63
C ILE A 44 -6.76 -17.29 -16.19
N ALA A 45 -6.38 -18.46 -15.66
CA ALA A 45 -5.18 -19.17 -16.10
C ALA A 45 -5.21 -19.49 -17.60
N ASP A 46 -6.32 -20.05 -18.09
CA ASP A 46 -6.53 -20.36 -19.51
C ASP A 46 -6.43 -19.10 -20.40
N PHE A 47 -7.03 -17.99 -19.97
CA PHE A 47 -6.97 -16.75 -20.73
C PHE A 47 -5.55 -16.15 -20.73
N MET A 48 -4.86 -16.19 -19.59
CA MET A 48 -3.50 -15.68 -19.46
C MET A 48 -2.46 -16.50 -20.22
N LEU A 49 -2.73 -17.79 -20.47
CA LEU A 49 -1.91 -18.68 -21.31
C LEU A 49 -2.26 -18.60 -22.80
N SER A 50 -3.30 -17.86 -23.17
CA SER A 50 -3.74 -17.76 -24.56
C SER A 50 -2.77 -16.92 -25.42
N ALA A 51 -2.73 -17.18 -26.72
CA ALA A 51 -1.89 -16.45 -27.69
C ALA A 51 -2.47 -15.06 -28.04
N LYS A 52 -2.80 -14.26 -27.02
CA LYS A 52 -3.31 -12.89 -27.16
C LYS A 52 -2.20 -11.89 -26.90
N ASP A 53 -2.35 -10.69 -27.47
CA ASP A 53 -1.41 -9.60 -27.23
C ASP A 53 -1.43 -9.16 -25.76
N ASP A 54 -0.28 -8.75 -25.23
CA ASP A 54 -0.12 -8.23 -23.85
C ASP A 54 -1.13 -7.15 -23.50
N ALA A 55 -1.46 -6.26 -24.45
CA ALA A 55 -2.45 -5.20 -24.24
C ALA A 55 -3.86 -5.76 -23.95
N VAL A 56 -4.22 -6.87 -24.59
CA VAL A 56 -5.50 -7.57 -24.37
C VAL A 56 -5.47 -8.28 -23.02
N LEU A 57 -4.37 -8.96 -22.68
CA LEU A 57 -4.19 -9.64 -21.39
C LEU A 57 -4.26 -8.65 -20.21
N ARG A 58 -3.59 -7.49 -20.32
CA ARG A 58 -3.67 -6.41 -19.32
C ARG A 58 -5.08 -5.85 -19.18
N ARG A 59 -5.79 -5.64 -20.29
CA ARG A 59 -7.17 -5.16 -20.26
C ARG A 59 -8.09 -6.17 -19.59
N TYR A 60 -7.93 -7.45 -19.91
CA TYR A 60 -8.67 -8.54 -19.28
C TYR A 60 -8.43 -8.55 -17.76
N MET A 61 -7.16 -8.58 -17.31
CA MET A 61 -6.80 -8.56 -15.90
C MET A 61 -7.40 -7.35 -15.17
N ARG A 62 -7.30 -6.14 -15.74
CA ARG A 62 -7.93 -4.93 -15.19
C ARG A 62 -9.44 -5.07 -15.07
N THR A 63 -10.12 -5.59 -16.09
CA THR A 63 -11.58 -5.80 -16.05
C THR A 63 -11.95 -6.79 -14.95
N TRP A 64 -11.19 -7.87 -14.79
CA TRP A 64 -11.41 -8.86 -13.74
C TRP A 64 -11.21 -8.26 -12.34
N GLN A 65 -10.10 -7.56 -12.10
CA GLN A 65 -9.84 -6.89 -10.83
C GLN A 65 -10.99 -5.94 -10.45
N GLU A 66 -11.48 -5.15 -11.42
CA GLU A 66 -12.56 -4.19 -11.19
C GLU A 66 -13.90 -4.88 -10.90
N GLN A 67 -14.22 -5.98 -11.60
CA GLN A 67 -15.45 -6.72 -11.34
C GLN A 67 -15.40 -7.47 -10.01
N VAL A 68 -14.28 -8.12 -9.69
CA VAL A 68 -14.02 -8.77 -8.39
C VAL A 68 -14.17 -7.74 -7.27
N ARG A 69 -13.57 -6.55 -7.43
CA ARG A 69 -13.73 -5.44 -6.48
C ARG A 69 -15.20 -5.07 -6.27
N GLN A 70 -15.96 -4.86 -7.34
CA GLN A 70 -17.37 -4.49 -7.27
C GLN A 70 -18.24 -5.55 -6.59
N ILE A 71 -17.95 -6.84 -6.83
CA ILE A 71 -18.67 -7.95 -6.20
C ILE A 71 -18.35 -8.00 -4.70
N PHE A 72 -17.06 -8.02 -4.34
CA PHE A 72 -16.67 -8.16 -2.93
C PHE A 72 -16.86 -6.90 -2.09
N ASP A 73 -17.02 -5.73 -2.70
CA ASP A 73 -17.45 -4.52 -2.00
C ASP A 73 -18.87 -4.64 -1.42
N GLN A 74 -19.68 -5.59 -1.89
CA GLN A 74 -21.03 -5.86 -1.36
C GLN A 74 -20.99 -6.70 -0.08
N VAL A 75 -19.88 -7.40 0.19
CA VAL A 75 -19.77 -8.28 1.34
C VAL A 75 -19.61 -7.45 2.62
N PRO A 76 -20.39 -7.73 3.68
CA PRO A 76 -20.37 -6.93 4.90
C PRO A 76 -19.01 -6.97 5.61
N LEU A 77 -18.45 -5.80 5.93
CA LEU A 77 -17.21 -5.70 6.72
C LEU A 77 -17.35 -6.27 8.14
N SER A 78 -18.57 -6.38 8.67
CA SER A 78 -18.83 -7.03 9.96
C SER A 78 -18.41 -8.49 9.98
N TRP A 79 -18.27 -9.14 8.81
CA TRP A 79 -17.84 -10.53 8.69
C TRP A 79 -16.34 -10.71 8.95
N LEU A 80 -15.57 -9.62 9.05
CA LEU A 80 -14.14 -9.65 9.32
C LEU A 80 -13.78 -9.68 10.81
N GLY A 81 -14.77 -9.63 11.71
CA GLY A 81 -14.51 -9.63 13.15
C GLY A 81 -13.63 -10.82 13.56
N ASP A 82 -12.51 -10.55 14.22
CA ASP A 82 -11.53 -11.56 14.69
C ASP A 82 -10.98 -12.44 13.56
N LEU A 83 -10.71 -11.87 12.39
CA LEU A 83 -10.07 -12.56 11.26
C LEU A 83 -8.55 -12.38 11.33
N ASP A 84 -7.83 -13.49 11.55
CA ASP A 84 -6.35 -13.54 11.51
C ASP A 84 -5.85 -14.23 10.23
N PRO A 85 -5.33 -13.48 9.23
CA PRO A 85 -4.79 -14.06 8.00
C PRO A 85 -3.50 -14.87 8.15
N GLN A 86 -2.94 -14.96 9.35
CA GLN A 86 -1.82 -15.85 9.67
C GLN A 86 -2.26 -17.17 10.31
N GLU A 87 -3.52 -17.33 10.69
CA GLU A 87 -4.09 -18.56 11.27
C GLU A 87 -5.05 -19.27 10.29
N PRO A 88 -4.55 -20.15 9.41
CA PRO A 88 -5.37 -20.85 8.43
C PRO A 88 -6.32 -21.90 9.04
N SER A 89 -6.18 -22.25 10.33
CA SER A 89 -7.06 -23.23 10.99
C SER A 89 -8.52 -22.79 11.12
N ALA A 90 -8.83 -21.50 10.93
CA ALA A 90 -10.21 -21.00 10.90
C ALA A 90 -10.92 -21.25 9.56
N TYR A 91 -10.18 -21.60 8.51
CA TYR A 91 -10.67 -21.66 7.13
C TYR A 91 -11.55 -22.90 6.84
N ASP A 92 -11.34 -23.99 7.58
CA ASP A 92 -12.10 -25.24 7.42
C ASP A 92 -13.27 -25.34 8.42
N ASP A 93 -13.51 -24.31 9.24
CA ASP A 93 -14.62 -24.32 10.21
C ASP A 93 -15.93 -23.88 9.52
N PRO A 94 -16.94 -24.78 9.41
CA PRO A 94 -18.24 -24.41 8.86
C PRO A 94 -18.95 -23.31 9.65
N ALA A 95 -18.63 -23.13 10.94
CA ALA A 95 -19.15 -22.04 11.76
C ALA A 95 -18.56 -20.67 11.37
N ALA A 96 -17.45 -20.65 10.61
CA ALA A 96 -16.73 -19.46 10.18
C ALA A 96 -16.92 -19.12 8.70
N ARG A 97 -17.88 -19.72 7.98
CA ARG A 97 -18.10 -19.52 6.52
C ARG A 97 -18.10 -18.06 6.05
N ASN A 98 -18.71 -17.15 6.80
CA ASN A 98 -18.67 -15.71 6.50
C ASN A 98 -17.23 -15.17 6.44
N LYS A 99 -16.36 -15.58 7.37
CA LYS A 99 -14.93 -15.25 7.38
C LYS A 99 -14.20 -15.94 6.21
N ASN A 100 -14.58 -17.17 5.89
CA ASN A 100 -13.97 -17.93 4.79
C ASN A 100 -14.19 -17.23 3.45
N VAL A 101 -15.39 -16.69 3.18
CA VAL A 101 -15.65 -15.86 1.99
C VAL A 101 -14.73 -14.63 1.93
N CYS A 102 -14.49 -13.98 3.06
CA CYS A 102 -13.55 -12.86 3.13
C CYS A 102 -12.10 -13.31 2.81
N TYR A 103 -11.68 -14.48 3.31
CA TYR A 103 -10.38 -15.07 2.98
C TYR A 103 -10.26 -15.43 1.51
N GLU A 104 -11.31 -15.99 0.90
CA GLU A 104 -11.31 -16.31 -0.52
C GLU A 104 -11.08 -15.10 -1.39
N CYS A 105 -11.79 -14.01 -1.10
CA CYS A 105 -11.59 -12.73 -1.78
C CYS A 105 -10.13 -12.30 -1.71
N PHE A 106 -9.54 -12.36 -0.51
CA PHE A 106 -8.16 -11.98 -0.29
C PHE A 106 -7.19 -12.89 -1.05
N ARG A 107 -7.40 -14.21 -0.98
CA ARG A 107 -6.57 -15.23 -1.64
C ARG A 107 -6.59 -15.07 -3.15
N LEU A 108 -7.78 -14.95 -3.76
CA LEU A 108 -7.94 -14.78 -5.20
C LEU A 108 -7.12 -13.58 -5.71
N LEU A 109 -7.24 -12.42 -5.05
CA LEU A 109 -6.53 -11.21 -5.45
C LEU A 109 -5.01 -11.32 -5.24
N LYS A 110 -4.57 -11.94 -4.13
CA LYS A 110 -3.15 -12.20 -3.89
C LYS A 110 -2.56 -13.17 -4.90
N GLU A 111 -3.28 -14.22 -5.28
CA GLU A 111 -2.85 -15.16 -6.31
C GLU A 111 -2.74 -14.48 -7.67
N MET A 112 -3.73 -13.67 -8.06
CA MET A 112 -3.66 -12.85 -9.28
C MET A 112 -2.42 -11.94 -9.27
N GLN A 113 -2.12 -11.29 -8.14
CA GLN A 113 -0.96 -10.43 -7.97
C GLN A 113 0.37 -11.20 -8.11
N LEU A 114 0.46 -12.40 -7.53
CA LEU A 114 1.67 -13.23 -7.51
C LEU A 114 1.91 -13.97 -8.82
N GLN A 115 0.87 -14.53 -9.43
CA GLN A 115 0.98 -15.33 -10.66
C GLN A 115 1.13 -14.43 -11.90
N TYR A 116 0.50 -13.25 -11.91
CA TYR A 116 0.46 -12.37 -13.08
C TYR A 116 0.97 -10.95 -12.81
N PRO A 117 2.17 -10.76 -12.21
CA PRO A 117 2.62 -9.46 -11.72
C PRO A 117 2.80 -8.38 -12.80
N SER A 118 3.10 -8.78 -14.05
CA SER A 118 3.25 -7.86 -15.19
C SER A 118 1.91 -7.37 -15.76
N HIS A 119 0.82 -8.08 -15.47
CA HIS A 119 -0.52 -7.81 -15.97
C HIS A 119 -1.44 -7.23 -14.89
N PHE A 120 -1.16 -7.51 -13.62
CA PHE A 120 -1.90 -7.00 -12.48
C PHE A 120 -1.85 -5.48 -12.40
N ASP A 121 -3.00 -4.84 -12.42
CA ASP A 121 -3.12 -3.39 -12.37
C ASP A 121 -3.01 -2.89 -10.92
N LYS A 122 -1.80 -2.52 -10.52
CA LYS A 122 -1.53 -1.96 -9.19
C LYS A 122 -2.11 -0.56 -8.98
N THR A 123 -2.58 0.11 -10.04
CA THR A 123 -3.19 1.44 -9.94
C THR A 123 -4.67 1.39 -9.58
N SER A 124 -5.28 0.20 -9.68
CA SER A 124 -6.66 -0.03 -9.25
C SER A 124 -6.77 -0.07 -7.72
N ALA A 125 -7.97 0.18 -7.19
CA ALA A 125 -8.25 0.07 -5.76
C ALA A 125 -8.64 -1.37 -5.38
N PRO A 126 -8.17 -1.92 -4.26
CA PRO A 126 -8.68 -3.19 -3.74
C PRO A 126 -10.13 -3.09 -3.25
N PRO A 127 -10.84 -4.24 -3.13
CA PRO A 127 -12.08 -4.30 -2.38
C PRO A 127 -11.85 -4.00 -0.89
N LEU A 128 -12.88 -3.48 -0.22
CA LEU A 128 -12.76 -3.05 1.18
C LEU A 128 -12.33 -4.18 2.13
N ILE A 129 -12.80 -5.41 1.90
CA ILE A 129 -12.40 -6.58 2.68
C ILE A 129 -10.89 -6.82 2.62
N TYR A 130 -10.33 -6.76 1.42
CA TYR A 130 -8.90 -6.96 1.21
C TYR A 130 -8.09 -5.92 2.01
N ILE A 131 -8.55 -4.67 2.01
CA ILE A 131 -7.93 -3.57 2.75
C ILE A 131 -7.94 -3.84 4.26
N GLU A 132 -9.08 -4.24 4.82
CA GLU A 132 -9.20 -4.51 6.25
C GLU A 132 -8.37 -5.73 6.70
N ILE A 133 -8.26 -6.76 5.86
CA ILE A 133 -7.37 -7.90 6.11
C ILE A 133 -5.90 -7.45 6.09
N GLU A 134 -5.48 -6.66 5.11
CA GLU A 134 -4.11 -6.14 5.14
C GLU A 134 -3.86 -5.26 6.37
N LYS A 135 -4.82 -4.41 6.76
CA LYS A 135 -4.71 -3.62 7.99
C LYS A 135 -4.48 -4.54 9.20
N SER A 136 -5.25 -5.62 9.37
CA SER A 136 -5.06 -6.51 10.52
C SER A 136 -3.64 -7.10 10.57
N MET A 137 -3.06 -7.48 9.42
CA MET A 137 -1.68 -7.98 9.32
C MET A 137 -0.61 -6.99 9.80
N TYR A 138 -0.82 -5.69 9.58
CA TYR A 138 0.15 -4.65 9.91
C TYR A 138 -0.17 -3.91 11.22
N HIS A 139 -1.37 -4.09 11.77
CA HIS A 139 -1.83 -3.38 12.95
C HIS A 139 -0.86 -3.49 14.13
N HIS A 140 -0.44 -4.73 14.44
CA HIS A 140 0.51 -4.97 15.53
C HIS A 140 1.86 -4.28 15.31
N LYS A 141 2.39 -4.30 14.07
CA LYS A 141 3.65 -3.60 13.73
C LYS A 141 3.51 -2.09 13.93
N VAL A 142 2.40 -1.51 13.49
CA VAL A 142 2.14 -0.07 13.66
C VAL A 142 2.07 0.30 15.14
N LEU A 143 1.39 -0.52 15.97
CA LEU A 143 1.34 -0.33 17.42
C LEU A 143 2.73 -0.38 18.08
N LEU A 144 3.54 -1.38 17.73
CA LEU A 144 4.90 -1.51 18.26
C LEU A 144 5.78 -0.32 17.89
N ILE A 145 5.70 0.15 16.63
CA ILE A 145 6.41 1.36 16.19
C ILE A 145 5.95 2.57 17.00
N ALA A 146 4.64 2.75 17.17
CA ALA A 146 4.08 3.88 17.93
C ALA A 146 4.56 3.87 19.38
N GLN A 147 4.47 2.73 20.06
CA GLN A 147 4.96 2.56 21.43
C GLN A 147 6.45 2.86 21.53
N TRP A 148 7.26 2.32 20.62
CA TRP A 148 8.70 2.59 20.62
C TRP A 148 9.01 4.08 20.41
N MET A 149 8.25 4.76 19.55
CA MET A 149 8.42 6.21 19.30
C MET A 149 8.09 7.05 20.55
N GLU A 150 7.11 6.63 21.34
CA GLU A 150 6.74 7.29 22.61
C GLU A 150 7.80 7.08 23.69
N GLU A 151 8.29 5.86 23.86
CA GLU A 151 9.23 5.49 24.92
C GLU A 151 10.66 5.96 24.62
N LYS A 152 11.13 5.77 23.39
CA LYS A 152 12.56 5.89 23.01
C LYS A 152 12.79 6.85 21.84
N GLY A 153 11.79 7.06 20.98
CA GLY A 153 11.90 7.85 19.75
C GLY A 153 11.60 9.35 19.89
N LYS A 154 11.72 9.97 21.08
CA LYS A 154 11.34 11.38 21.30
C LYS A 154 12.01 12.35 20.30
N HIS A 155 13.26 12.10 19.94
CA HIS A 155 14.01 12.88 18.94
C HIS A 155 13.47 12.72 17.52
N LEU A 156 12.74 11.65 17.21
CA LEU A 156 12.18 11.33 15.90
C LEU A 156 10.71 11.76 15.75
N GLN A 157 10.09 12.29 16.81
CA GLN A 157 8.65 12.58 16.87
C GLN A 157 8.10 13.41 15.71
N LYS A 158 8.87 14.40 15.19
CA LYS A 158 8.45 15.16 14.01
C LYS A 158 8.34 14.28 12.76
N LEU A 159 9.34 13.44 12.49
CA LEU A 159 9.35 12.50 11.36
C LEU A 159 8.27 11.43 11.54
N TRP A 160 8.12 10.93 12.78
CA TRP A 160 7.06 9.98 13.10
C TRP A 160 5.69 10.54 12.78
N ARG A 161 5.36 11.78 13.18
CA ARG A 161 4.07 12.40 12.88
C ARG A 161 3.79 12.49 11.38
N ILE A 162 4.80 12.80 10.56
CA ILE A 162 4.66 12.88 9.11
C ILE A 162 4.37 11.49 8.53
N MET A 163 5.17 10.48 8.89
CA MET A 163 4.96 9.09 8.45
C MET A 163 3.61 8.54 8.93
N TYR A 164 3.28 8.76 10.20
CA TYR A 164 2.04 8.31 10.82
C TYR A 164 0.82 8.95 10.19
N ALA A 165 0.87 10.22 9.80
CA ALA A 165 -0.21 10.85 9.04
C ALA A 165 -0.46 10.13 7.71
N ALA A 166 0.59 9.71 6.99
CA ALA A 166 0.45 8.93 5.76
C ALA A 166 -0.13 7.52 6.03
N ILE A 167 0.31 6.85 7.10
CA ILE A 167 -0.26 5.56 7.53
C ILE A 167 -1.76 5.71 7.88
N CYS A 168 -2.13 6.75 8.62
CA CYS A 168 -3.51 7.04 9.01
C CYS A 168 -4.42 7.36 7.82
N LYS A 169 -3.89 7.97 6.75
CA LYS A 169 -4.66 8.20 5.51
C LYS A 169 -5.14 6.86 4.92
N LEU A 170 -4.27 5.84 4.88
CA LEU A 170 -4.68 4.50 4.45
C LEU A 170 -5.61 3.80 5.43
N TRP A 171 -5.49 4.10 6.72
CA TRP A 171 -6.37 3.50 7.73
C TRP A 171 -7.80 4.04 7.65
N ASN A 172 -7.96 5.32 7.29
CA ASN A 172 -9.22 6.04 7.27
C ASN A 172 -9.72 6.33 5.85
N GLN A 173 -10.13 5.27 5.13
CA GLN A 173 -10.56 5.36 3.72
C GLN A 173 -12.02 5.76 3.50
N ALA A 174 -12.68 6.37 4.49
CA ALA A 174 -14.10 6.72 4.40
C ALA A 174 -14.43 7.62 3.20
N ASN A 175 -13.46 8.44 2.74
CA ASN A 175 -13.66 9.45 1.70
C ASN A 175 -12.82 9.23 0.42
N SER A 176 -11.80 8.37 0.46
CA SER A 176 -10.89 8.15 -0.67
C SER A 176 -10.33 6.73 -0.60
N ARG A 177 -10.42 6.03 -1.73
CA ARG A 177 -9.86 4.68 -1.89
C ARG A 177 -8.47 4.78 -2.50
N PHE A 178 -7.53 4.12 -1.86
CA PHE A 178 -6.14 4.06 -2.30
C PHE A 178 -5.93 2.83 -3.19
N SER A 179 -4.97 2.93 -4.11
CA SER A 179 -4.59 1.87 -5.03
C SER A 179 -3.77 0.78 -4.34
N TYR A 180 -3.71 -0.43 -4.93
CA TYR A 180 -2.82 -1.50 -4.45
C TYR A 180 -1.38 -1.01 -4.28
N HIS A 181 -0.90 -0.16 -5.19
CA HIS A 181 0.43 0.42 -5.12
C HIS A 181 0.65 1.28 -3.86
N GLU A 182 -0.32 2.12 -3.49
CA GLU A 182 -0.23 2.97 -2.30
C GLU A 182 -0.29 2.13 -1.01
N HIS A 183 -1.10 1.07 -1.00
CA HIS A 183 -1.10 0.07 0.07
C HIS A 183 0.25 -0.62 0.22
N ASP A 184 0.75 -1.23 -0.86
CA ASP A 184 2.06 -1.90 -0.92
C ASP A 184 3.18 -0.96 -0.43
N TYR A 185 3.14 0.32 -0.81
CA TYR A 185 4.10 1.32 -0.40
C TYR A 185 4.13 1.49 1.13
N ILE A 186 2.96 1.76 1.74
CA ILE A 186 2.90 2.04 3.18
C ILE A 186 3.24 0.80 4.00
N TRP A 187 2.81 -0.38 3.56
CA TRP A 187 3.19 -1.64 4.20
C TRP A 187 4.69 -1.93 4.12
N ASN A 188 5.32 -1.58 3.00
CA ASN A 188 6.77 -1.62 2.85
C ASN A 188 7.46 -0.60 3.76
N LEU A 189 6.94 0.63 3.88
CA LEU A 189 7.44 1.63 4.84
C LEU A 189 7.36 1.13 6.28
N VAL A 190 6.20 0.62 6.71
CA VAL A 190 5.99 0.06 8.06
C VAL A 190 6.96 -1.08 8.34
N THR A 191 7.12 -1.99 7.37
CA THR A 191 8.01 -3.14 7.51
C THR A 191 9.47 -2.72 7.62
N GLN A 192 9.94 -1.81 6.76
CA GLN A 192 11.32 -1.36 6.80
C GLN A 192 11.61 -0.48 8.02
N LEU A 193 10.65 0.33 8.48
CA LEU A 193 10.78 1.11 9.70
C LEU A 193 10.88 0.20 10.93
N MET A 194 10.04 -0.84 11.01
CA MET A 194 10.13 -1.84 12.08
C MET A 194 11.47 -2.58 12.06
N ALA A 195 11.94 -3.00 10.88
CA ALA A 195 13.24 -3.65 10.73
C ALA A 195 14.39 -2.72 11.15
N LEU A 196 14.31 -1.43 10.81
CA LEU A 196 15.29 -0.43 11.20
C LEU A 196 15.30 -0.22 12.73
N ILE A 197 14.14 -0.16 13.37
CA ILE A 197 14.00 -0.09 14.83
C ILE A 197 14.58 -1.34 15.49
N ASN A 198 14.26 -2.53 14.98
CA ASN A 198 14.78 -3.79 15.53
C ASN A 198 16.31 -3.90 15.39
N THR A 199 16.88 -3.36 14.32
CA THR A 199 18.32 -3.43 14.06
C THR A 199 19.11 -2.40 14.87
N GLN A 200 18.61 -1.17 14.95
CA GLN A 200 19.33 -0.05 15.58
C GLN A 200 18.99 0.14 17.05
N GLY A 201 17.77 -0.24 17.46
CA GLY A 201 17.25 -0.02 18.80
C GLY A 201 17.39 1.44 19.22
N GLU A 202 17.97 1.66 20.40
CA GLU A 202 18.20 3.00 20.96
C GLU A 202 19.20 3.86 20.19
N ASN A 203 20.02 3.25 19.32
CA ASN A 203 20.97 3.96 18.47
C ASN A 203 20.33 4.51 17.18
N LEU A 204 19.00 4.37 17.01
CA LEU A 204 18.32 4.87 15.82
C LEU A 204 18.37 6.41 15.78
N HIS A 205 19.02 6.96 14.76
CA HIS A 205 19.18 8.40 14.56
C HIS A 205 18.34 8.93 13.39
N LYS A 206 18.13 10.25 13.37
CA LYS A 206 17.34 10.94 12.33
C LYS A 206 17.86 10.66 10.92
N ASP A 207 19.17 10.63 10.75
CA ASP A 207 19.81 10.45 9.43
C ASP A 207 19.47 9.10 8.81
N GLN A 208 19.34 8.06 9.63
CA GLN A 208 18.92 6.73 9.18
C GLN A 208 17.45 6.72 8.74
N VAL A 209 16.58 7.43 9.45
CA VAL A 209 15.17 7.58 9.08
C VAL A 209 15.02 8.43 7.81
N TYR A 210 15.78 9.52 7.67
CA TYR A 210 15.84 10.27 6.41
C TYR A 210 16.33 9.39 5.27
N GLY A 211 17.40 8.62 5.48
CA GLY A 211 17.91 7.67 4.50
C GLY A 211 16.85 6.70 4.02
N LEU A 212 16.06 6.13 4.95
CA LEU A 212 14.91 5.27 4.62
C LEU A 212 13.86 6.01 3.78
N LEU A 213 13.47 7.22 4.19
CA LEU A 213 12.44 8.00 3.50
C LEU A 213 12.86 8.43 2.09
N PHE A 214 14.14 8.79 1.90
CA PHE A 214 14.67 9.04 0.55
C PHE A 214 14.77 7.76 -0.27
N TYR A 215 15.27 6.67 0.33
CA TYR A 215 15.38 5.37 -0.35
C TYR A 215 14.04 4.88 -0.87
N LEU A 216 12.99 5.03 -0.08
CA LEU A 216 11.61 4.71 -0.46
C LEU A 216 10.92 5.78 -1.29
N ASN A 217 11.59 6.88 -1.65
CA ASN A 217 10.98 8.00 -2.37
C ASN A 217 9.67 8.49 -1.71
N PHE A 218 9.72 8.81 -0.41
CA PHE A 218 8.58 9.35 0.33
C PHE A 218 8.29 10.79 -0.11
N ASN A 219 7.64 10.92 -1.27
CA ASN A 219 7.38 12.17 -1.99
C ASN A 219 6.10 12.87 -1.53
N GLU A 220 5.86 12.85 -0.22
CA GLU A 220 4.74 13.53 0.41
C GLU A 220 5.10 15.01 0.70
N ILE A 221 4.12 15.90 0.48
CA ILE A 221 4.32 17.35 0.52
C ILE A 221 4.70 17.85 1.92
N THR A 222 4.08 17.31 2.98
CA THR A 222 4.41 17.63 4.38
C THR A 222 5.85 17.25 4.71
N PHE A 223 6.35 16.13 4.20
CA PHE A 223 7.77 15.77 4.33
C PHE A 223 8.68 16.77 3.62
N MET A 224 8.34 17.15 2.40
CA MET A 224 9.10 18.19 1.67
C MET A 224 9.11 19.52 2.44
N HIS A 225 7.99 19.96 3.01
CA HIS A 225 7.92 21.15 3.85
C HIS A 225 8.79 21.02 5.10
N HIS A 226 8.78 19.86 5.76
CA HIS A 226 9.64 19.63 6.92
C HIS A 226 11.13 19.74 6.57
N LEU A 227 11.54 19.21 5.42
CA LEU A 227 12.92 19.35 4.91
C LEU A 227 13.26 20.81 4.65
N THR A 228 12.46 21.52 3.86
CA THR A 228 12.76 22.91 3.51
C THR A 228 12.74 23.84 4.71
N SER A 229 11.78 23.71 5.62
CA SER A 229 11.76 24.48 6.87
C SER A 229 12.99 24.23 7.75
N SER A 230 13.48 22.98 7.80
CA SER A 230 14.70 22.66 8.55
C SER A 230 15.93 23.32 7.93
N ILE A 231 16.04 23.28 6.60
CA ILE A 231 17.15 23.92 5.86
C ILE A 231 17.07 25.44 5.98
N THR A 232 15.88 26.03 5.85
CA THR A 232 15.68 27.47 6.04
C THR A 232 16.10 27.93 7.43
N ALA A 233 15.73 27.20 8.48
CA ALA A 233 16.16 27.53 9.84
C ALA A 233 17.70 27.47 10.01
N GLU A 234 18.35 26.48 9.40
CA GLU A 234 19.82 26.39 9.39
C GLU A 234 20.45 27.58 8.65
N MET A 235 19.89 27.95 7.49
CA MET A 235 20.33 29.13 6.73
C MET A 235 20.11 30.44 7.49
N GLU A 236 19.00 30.60 8.21
CA GLU A 236 18.70 31.80 9.01
C GLU A 236 19.65 31.94 10.20
N SER A 237 20.05 30.81 10.81
CA SER A 237 21.03 30.78 11.88
C SER A 237 22.47 31.08 11.42
N THR A 238 22.73 30.94 10.12
CA THR A 238 24.03 31.20 9.51
C THR A 238 24.14 32.69 9.13
N VAL A 239 25.18 33.38 9.59
CA VAL A 239 25.31 34.83 9.33
C VAL A 239 25.89 35.10 7.94
N LEU A 240 26.88 34.31 7.51
CA LEU A 240 27.63 34.58 6.30
C LEU A 240 26.98 33.96 5.06
N THR A 241 26.69 34.79 4.06
CA THR A 241 26.11 34.35 2.78
C THR A 241 26.96 33.26 2.10
N GLY A 242 28.29 33.37 2.15
CA GLY A 242 29.19 32.36 1.60
C GLY A 242 29.05 30.98 2.27
N GLU A 243 28.78 30.94 3.57
CA GLU A 243 28.53 29.70 4.32
C GLU A 243 27.18 29.09 3.95
N LYS A 244 26.13 29.92 3.82
CA LYS A 244 24.80 29.48 3.33
C LYS A 244 24.91 28.81 1.96
N ILE A 245 25.63 29.44 1.03
CA ILE A 245 25.87 28.87 -0.30
C ILE A 245 26.60 27.52 -0.20
N LYS A 246 27.59 27.40 0.68
CA LYS A 246 28.33 26.14 0.90
C LYS A 246 27.42 25.04 1.44
N ILE A 247 26.57 25.35 2.42
CA ILE A 247 25.58 24.41 2.98
C ILE A 247 24.64 23.92 1.87
N LEU A 248 24.03 24.83 1.11
CA LEU A 248 23.11 24.50 0.02
C LEU A 248 23.78 23.67 -1.08
N LYS A 249 25.02 24.01 -1.47
CA LYS A 249 25.80 23.22 -2.45
C LYS A 249 26.10 21.82 -1.94
N ASN A 250 26.48 21.68 -0.68
CA ASN A 250 26.72 20.37 -0.06
C ASN A 250 25.44 19.54 -0.06
N MET A 251 24.32 20.10 0.41
CA MET A 251 23.02 19.40 0.40
C MET A 251 22.58 19.00 -1.01
N ASN A 252 22.76 19.86 -2.00
CA ASN A 252 22.44 19.55 -3.40
C ASN A 252 23.34 18.43 -3.95
N SER A 253 24.62 18.39 -3.58
CA SER A 253 25.51 17.28 -3.93
C SER A 253 25.06 16.00 -3.27
N THR A 254 24.87 15.99 -1.94
CA THR A 254 24.43 14.81 -1.20
C THR A 254 23.12 14.25 -1.76
N THR A 255 22.15 15.12 -2.08
CA THR A 255 20.85 14.69 -2.65
C THR A 255 20.97 13.99 -4.00
N LYS A 256 22.02 14.28 -4.79
CA LYS A 256 22.27 13.57 -6.06
C LYS A 256 22.78 12.16 -5.84
N ASP A 257 23.49 11.92 -4.75
CA ASP A 257 24.16 10.67 -4.44
C ASP A 257 23.29 9.72 -3.60
N ILE A 258 22.13 10.18 -3.12
CA ILE A 258 21.20 9.32 -2.38
C ILE A 258 20.63 8.24 -3.30
N LEU A 259 20.77 6.99 -2.87
CA LEU A 259 20.12 5.85 -3.50
C LEU A 259 18.61 5.95 -3.32
N VAL A 260 17.86 5.94 -4.42
CA VAL A 260 16.39 5.95 -4.45
C VAL A 260 15.90 4.73 -5.21
N ARG A 261 14.91 4.03 -4.67
CA ARG A 261 14.20 2.98 -5.40
C ARG A 261 13.32 3.60 -6.47
N ASN A 262 13.55 3.22 -7.72
CA ASN A 262 12.78 3.72 -8.85
C ASN A 262 11.42 3.02 -9.01
N ASP A 263 11.24 1.87 -8.35
CA ASP A 263 10.05 1.03 -8.43
C ASP A 263 9.03 1.33 -7.33
N VAL A 264 9.30 2.31 -6.45
CA VAL A 264 8.49 2.63 -5.27
C VAL A 264 8.23 4.13 -5.23
N ILE A 265 6.96 4.53 -5.22
CA ILE A 265 6.53 5.95 -5.15
C ILE A 265 5.34 6.02 -4.21
N PHE A 266 5.29 6.98 -3.29
CA PHE A 266 4.11 7.11 -2.42
C PHE A 266 2.94 7.72 -3.19
N ASP A 267 3.14 8.92 -3.73
CA ASP A 267 2.14 9.66 -4.50
C ASP A 267 2.60 9.80 -5.96
N PRO A 268 1.98 9.07 -6.91
CA PRO A 268 2.32 9.18 -8.33
C PRO A 268 2.08 10.57 -8.93
N GLY A 269 1.23 11.40 -8.31
CA GLY A 269 0.98 12.78 -8.73
C GLY A 269 2.14 13.73 -8.41
N ASN A 270 3.00 13.37 -7.44
CA ASN A 270 4.16 14.17 -7.06
C ASN A 270 5.43 13.70 -7.76
N PRO A 271 6.33 14.63 -8.15
CA PRO A 271 7.67 14.25 -8.58
C PRO A 271 8.42 13.51 -7.46
N PRO A 272 9.49 12.75 -7.77
CA PRO A 272 10.34 12.14 -6.74
C PRO A 272 10.87 13.19 -5.75
N ILE A 273 10.99 12.80 -4.48
CA ILE A 273 11.37 13.73 -3.39
C ILE A 273 12.72 14.39 -3.65
N THR A 274 13.68 13.65 -4.22
CA THR A 274 14.99 14.19 -4.59
C THR A 274 14.89 15.24 -5.70
N LYS A 275 13.97 15.07 -6.66
CA LYS A 275 13.72 16.06 -7.71
C LYS A 275 13.06 17.31 -7.15
N MET A 276 12.09 17.16 -6.25
CA MET A 276 11.45 18.29 -5.55
C MET A 276 12.48 19.09 -4.75
N LEU A 277 13.29 18.41 -3.93
CA LEU A 277 14.31 19.03 -3.09
C LEU A 277 15.39 19.74 -3.91
N ARG A 278 15.90 19.10 -4.96
CA ARG A 278 16.92 19.71 -5.84
C ARG A 278 16.41 20.97 -6.53
N ARG A 279 15.16 20.96 -7.01
CA ARG A 279 14.55 22.15 -7.61
C ARG A 279 14.47 23.30 -6.61
N TRP A 280 14.06 23.01 -5.37
CA TRP A 280 14.01 24.01 -4.32
C TRP A 280 15.40 24.54 -3.95
N LEU A 281 16.39 23.66 -3.73
CA LEU A 281 17.77 24.02 -3.43
C LEU A 281 18.40 24.90 -4.52
N GLN A 282 18.11 24.60 -5.79
CA GLN A 282 18.57 25.41 -6.91
C GLN A 282 17.99 26.83 -6.86
N GLY A 283 16.68 26.97 -6.63
CA GLY A 283 16.06 28.29 -6.50
C GLY A 283 16.67 29.13 -5.37
N GLN A 284 16.92 28.51 -4.21
CA GLN A 284 17.58 29.20 -3.08
C GLN A 284 19.03 29.60 -3.39
N LEU A 285 19.76 28.79 -4.17
CA LEU A 285 21.11 29.12 -4.62
C LEU A 285 21.12 30.30 -5.59
N GLU A 286 20.14 30.36 -6.50
CA GLU A 286 19.98 31.46 -7.46
C GLU A 286 19.66 32.78 -6.73
N GLU A 287 18.75 32.76 -5.75
CA GLU A 287 18.38 33.92 -4.92
C GLU A 287 19.55 34.50 -4.11
N LEU A 288 20.47 33.66 -3.62
CA LEU A 288 21.65 34.12 -2.86
C LEU A 288 22.81 34.58 -3.75
N GLN A 289 22.75 34.30 -5.05
CA GLN A 289 23.78 34.66 -6.04
C GLN A 289 23.39 35.86 -6.92
N SER A 290 22.10 36.21 -6.95
CA SER A 290 21.57 37.45 -7.52
C SER A 290 21.80 38.66 -6.63
#